data_AF-A0A179F0J8-F1
#
_entry.id   AF-A0A179F0J8-F1
#
_cell.length_a   1.000
_cell.length_b   1.000
_cell.length_c   1.000
_cell.angle_alpha   90.00
_cell.angle_beta   90.00
_cell.angle_gamma   90.00
#
_symmetry.space_group_name_H-M   'P 1'
#
loop_
_entity.id
_entity.type
_entity.pdbx_description
1 polymer ?
#
loop_
_entity_poly.entity_id
_entity_poly.type
_entity_poly.pdbx_seq_one_letter_code
_entity_poly.pdbx_strand_id
1 'polypeptide(L)'
;MLHYLLSGDDRLMRQAISNFAASVIFEGLPQSRFPSHVPQIVAGFSLLWILQVCDHHLYFGDSQFARSFLPRIDDVLHFFDSHIDEFGLVSGLPEDVLHMLYAYVLNAAAKLVCDVGRPGYADEYKPRTAAVVAAVRQHCFDGSSFTDSTPDIADDMAFSLVKHLLLCAEQLGWKMPPDVLAAFADARFSKCSYMVQFYVLLAFTIAGYMAYEEYCSRVWNPWH
;
A
#
# COMPACT_ATOMS: atom_id res chain seq x y z
N MET A 1 -7.16 6.47 -9.14
CA MET A 1 -8.12 5.35 -9.28
C MET A 1 -9.58 5.81 -9.39
N LEU A 2 -10.13 6.68 -8.52
CA LEU A 2 -11.50 7.22 -8.64
C LEU A 2 -11.79 7.99 -9.96
N HIS A 3 -10.77 8.63 -10.54
CA HIS A 3 -10.87 9.36 -11.81
C HIS A 3 -11.11 8.46 -13.03
N TYR A 4 -10.64 7.20 -13.02
CA TYR A 4 -10.70 6.30 -14.19
C TYR A 4 -12.12 5.85 -14.49
N LEU A 5 -12.87 5.53 -13.44
CA LEU A 5 -14.26 5.07 -13.51
C LEU A 5 -15.23 6.18 -13.93
N LEU A 6 -14.86 7.45 -13.74
CA LEU A 6 -15.71 8.60 -14.03
C LEU A 6 -15.42 9.26 -15.39
N SER A 7 -14.17 9.24 -15.87
CA SER A 7 -13.77 10.02 -17.05
C SER A 7 -13.33 9.17 -18.26
N GLY A 8 -12.83 7.95 -18.03
CA GLY A 8 -12.18 7.15 -19.08
C GLY A 8 -10.88 7.75 -19.66
N ASP A 9 -10.40 8.90 -19.16
CA ASP A 9 -9.19 9.58 -19.62
C ASP A 9 -8.02 9.37 -18.64
N ASP A 10 -6.85 9.01 -19.19
CA ASP A 10 -5.63 8.71 -18.44
C ASP A 10 -4.56 9.81 -18.52
N ARG A 11 -4.75 10.86 -19.33
CA ARG A 11 -3.71 11.86 -19.60
C ARG A 11 -3.26 12.61 -18.34
N LEU A 12 -4.22 12.99 -17.50
CA LEU A 12 -3.94 13.65 -16.21
C LEU A 12 -3.15 12.74 -15.28
N MET A 13 -3.46 11.44 -15.28
CA MET A 13 -2.76 10.47 -14.46
C MET A 13 -1.35 10.22 -14.97
N ARG A 14 -1.15 10.04 -16.28
CA ARG A 14 0.19 9.90 -16.86
C ARG A 14 1.07 11.09 -16.51
N GLN A 15 0.50 12.29 -16.56
CA GLN A 15 1.20 13.50 -16.18
C GLN A 15 1.55 13.50 -14.69
N ALA A 16 0.62 13.11 -13.81
CA ALA A 16 0.89 12.98 -12.38
C ALA A 16 1.99 11.94 -12.09
N ILE A 17 1.87 10.72 -12.61
CA ILE A 17 2.85 9.64 -12.46
C ILE A 17 4.23 10.09 -12.94
N SER A 18 4.30 10.73 -14.11
CA SER A 18 5.56 11.21 -14.69
C SER A 18 6.17 12.36 -13.89
N ASN A 19 5.35 13.29 -13.38
CA ASN A 19 5.80 14.41 -12.56
C ASN A 19 6.34 13.94 -11.21
N PHE A 20 5.68 12.97 -10.57
CA PHE A 20 6.18 12.37 -9.34
C PHE A 20 7.47 11.58 -9.57
N ALA A 21 7.55 10.81 -10.66
CA ALA A 21 8.80 10.16 -11.04
C ALA A 21 9.94 11.18 -11.21
N ALA A 22 9.68 12.31 -11.88
CA ALA A 22 10.66 13.38 -12.08
C ALA A 22 11.10 14.09 -10.77
N SER A 23 10.39 13.89 -9.67
CA SER A 23 10.66 14.54 -8.37
C SER A 23 11.65 13.79 -7.48
N VAL A 24 12.27 12.72 -7.97
CA VAL A 24 13.25 11.90 -7.24
C VAL A 24 14.41 12.74 -6.70
N ILE A 25 14.66 12.62 -5.40
CA ILE A 25 15.79 13.24 -4.69
C ILE A 25 16.98 12.28 -4.58
N PHE A 26 18.10 12.76 -4.03
CA PHE A 26 19.39 12.06 -3.99
C PHE A 26 19.37 10.67 -3.33
N GLU A 27 18.41 10.39 -2.42
CA GLU A 27 18.22 9.06 -1.82
C GLU A 27 17.32 8.10 -2.65
N GLY A 28 16.91 8.47 -3.87
CA GLY A 28 16.14 7.59 -4.77
C GLY A 28 14.61 7.62 -4.58
N LEU A 29 14.10 8.31 -3.56
CA LEU A 29 12.66 8.43 -3.29
C LEU A 29 12.01 9.60 -4.06
N PRO A 30 10.80 9.44 -4.65
CA PRO A 30 10.00 10.55 -5.19
C PRO A 30 9.46 11.45 -4.07
N GLN A 31 9.38 12.76 -4.31
CA GLN A 31 8.85 13.72 -3.35
C GLN A 31 7.33 13.61 -3.19
N SER A 32 6.86 13.86 -1.97
CA SER A 32 5.43 13.85 -1.61
C SER A 32 4.62 15.02 -2.21
N ARG A 33 5.30 16.08 -2.65
CA ARG A 33 4.72 17.25 -3.34
C ARG A 33 5.63 17.73 -4.45
N PHE A 34 5.14 17.70 -5.69
CA PHE A 34 5.82 18.34 -6.81
C PHE A 34 4.83 19.03 -7.76
N PRO A 35 5.15 20.26 -8.26
CA PRO A 35 6.29 21.10 -7.91
C PRO A 35 6.09 21.85 -6.58
N SER A 36 7.12 21.91 -5.71
CA SER A 36 7.11 22.61 -4.42
C SER A 36 8.50 23.18 -4.09
N HIS A 37 8.56 24.30 -3.36
CA HIS A 37 9.81 24.98 -2.95
C HIS A 37 10.47 24.41 -1.68
N VAL A 38 9.83 23.45 -1.00
CA VAL A 38 10.35 22.82 0.24
C VAL A 38 10.33 21.30 0.07
N PRO A 39 11.49 20.60 0.18
CA PRO A 39 11.54 19.14 0.12
C PRO A 39 10.85 18.53 1.35
N GLN A 40 9.81 17.74 1.13
CA GLN A 40 9.21 16.88 2.16
C GLN A 40 9.17 15.44 1.64
N ILE A 41 9.94 14.58 2.29
CA ILE A 41 10.08 13.17 1.93
C ILE A 41 9.12 12.39 2.82
N VAL A 42 8.06 11.85 2.22
CA VAL A 42 7.16 10.91 2.89
C VAL A 42 7.42 9.56 2.24
N ALA A 43 8.17 8.69 2.94
CA ALA A 43 8.56 7.39 2.40
C ALA A 43 7.32 6.60 1.94
N GLY A 44 6.23 6.63 2.70
CA GLY A 44 4.97 5.99 2.32
C GLY A 44 4.38 6.46 0.99
N PHE A 45 4.61 7.73 0.60
CA PHE A 45 4.09 8.25 -0.67
C PHE A 45 4.76 7.58 -1.89
N SER A 46 6.02 7.19 -1.77
CA SER A 46 6.73 6.48 -2.84
C SER A 46 6.12 5.11 -3.14
N LEU A 47 5.68 4.39 -2.10
CA LEU A 47 4.96 3.12 -2.24
C LEU A 47 3.60 3.32 -2.93
N LEU A 48 2.86 4.37 -2.57
CA LEU A 48 1.60 4.70 -3.25
C LEU A 48 1.81 5.03 -4.72
N TRP A 49 2.90 5.72 -5.06
CA TRP A 49 3.23 6.02 -6.44
C TRP A 49 3.46 4.74 -7.26
N ILE A 50 4.14 3.74 -6.70
CA ILE A 50 4.30 2.42 -7.35
C ILE A 50 2.92 1.79 -7.58
N LEU A 51 2.03 1.82 -6.57
CA LEU A 51 0.66 1.32 -6.73
C LEU A 51 -0.11 2.07 -7.83
N GLN A 52 0.07 3.38 -7.97
CA GLN A 52 -0.55 4.14 -9.07
C GLN A 52 -0.07 3.68 -10.45
N VAL A 53 1.22 3.31 -10.58
CA VAL A 53 1.76 2.73 -11.81
C VAL A 53 1.15 1.35 -12.07
N CYS A 54 1.09 0.49 -11.06
CA CYS A 54 0.46 -0.83 -11.14
C CYS A 54 -1.02 -0.73 -11.53
N ASP A 55 -1.79 0.17 -10.90
CA ASP A 55 -3.20 0.40 -11.18
C ASP A 55 -3.44 0.94 -12.59
N HIS A 56 -2.59 1.89 -13.04
CA HIS A 56 -2.66 2.41 -14.40
C HIS A 56 -2.43 1.31 -15.43
N HIS A 57 -1.43 0.45 -15.21
CA HIS A 57 -1.17 -0.70 -16.06
C HIS A 57 -2.35 -1.69 -16.06
N LEU A 58 -2.90 -2.02 -14.89
CA LEU A 58 -4.03 -2.93 -14.75
C LEU A 58 -5.27 -2.44 -15.52
N TYR A 59 -5.51 -1.13 -15.52
CA TYR A 59 -6.72 -0.55 -16.13
C TYR A 59 -6.57 -0.24 -17.62
N PHE A 60 -5.41 0.27 -18.06
CA PHE A 60 -5.19 0.72 -19.44
C PHE A 60 -4.31 -0.21 -20.28
N GLY A 61 -3.63 -1.18 -19.65
CA GLY A 61 -2.77 -2.15 -20.34
C GLY A 61 -1.51 -1.56 -20.96
N ASP A 62 -1.12 -0.32 -20.62
CA ASP A 62 0.05 0.32 -21.23
C ASP A 62 1.36 -0.18 -20.61
N SER A 63 1.81 -1.35 -21.10
CA SER A 63 3.07 -1.95 -20.67
C SER A 63 4.29 -1.09 -20.99
N GLN A 64 4.27 -0.29 -22.07
CA GLN A 64 5.41 0.54 -22.45
C GLN A 64 5.62 1.67 -21.45
N PHE A 65 4.53 2.34 -21.08
CA PHE A 65 4.54 3.41 -20.08
C PHE A 65 4.97 2.87 -18.72
N ALA A 66 4.33 1.81 -18.22
CA ALA A 66 4.69 1.23 -16.93
C ALA A 66 6.15 0.73 -16.90
N ARG A 67 6.62 0.12 -17.99
CA ARG A 67 7.99 -0.36 -18.09
C ARG A 67 9.05 0.73 -18.00
N SER A 68 8.72 1.97 -18.39
CA SER A 68 9.64 3.11 -18.29
C SER A 68 9.98 3.49 -16.85
N PHE A 69 9.17 3.06 -15.88
CA PHE A 69 9.35 3.36 -14.46
C PHE A 69 10.02 2.24 -13.65
N LEU A 70 10.26 1.06 -14.24
CA LEU A 70 10.82 -0.08 -13.50
C LEU A 70 12.12 0.23 -12.74
N PRO A 71 13.11 0.94 -13.31
CA PRO A 71 14.33 1.26 -12.55
C PRO A 71 14.05 2.06 -11.27
N ARG A 72 13.13 3.04 -11.34
CA ARG A 72 12.71 3.83 -10.18
C ARG A 72 11.90 3.03 -9.17
N ILE A 73 11.05 2.12 -9.65
CA ILE A 73 10.31 1.20 -8.78
C ILE A 73 11.31 0.34 -8.00
N ASP A 74 12.31 -0.20 -8.69
CA ASP A 74 13.38 -1.00 -8.09
C ASP A 74 14.17 -0.21 -7.05
N ASP A 75 14.59 1.02 -7.36
CA ASP A 75 15.30 1.92 -6.42
C ASP A 75 14.49 2.15 -5.12
N VAL A 76 13.19 2.44 -5.26
CA VAL A 76 12.29 2.65 -4.09
C VAL A 76 12.16 1.35 -3.30
N LEU A 77 11.92 0.21 -3.95
CA LEU A 77 11.80 -1.06 -3.26
C LEU A 77 13.11 -1.44 -2.54
N HIS A 78 14.27 -1.19 -3.17
CA HIS A 78 15.58 -1.39 -2.57
C HIS A 78 15.80 -0.50 -1.35
N PHE A 79 15.38 0.78 -1.40
CA PHE A 79 15.40 1.67 -0.24
C PHE A 79 14.68 1.04 0.95
N PHE A 80 13.45 0.55 0.77
CA PHE A 80 12.72 -0.10 1.86
C PHE A 80 13.37 -1.38 2.36
N ASP A 81 14.01 -2.15 1.47
CA ASP A 81 14.78 -3.35 1.84
C ASP A 81 15.91 -3.02 2.81
N SER A 82 16.66 -1.96 2.50
CA SER A 82 17.79 -1.51 3.31
C SER A 82 17.38 -0.99 4.69
N HIS A 83 16.08 -0.76 4.89
CA HIS A 83 15.48 -0.33 6.15
C HIS A 83 14.78 -1.48 6.87
N ILE A 84 14.93 -2.73 6.43
CA ILE A 84 14.43 -3.88 7.19
C ILE A 84 15.35 -4.14 8.39
N ASP A 85 14.77 -4.23 9.59
CA ASP A 85 15.47 -4.52 10.83
C ASP A 85 15.65 -6.03 11.10
N GLU A 86 16.21 -6.36 12.26
CA GLU A 86 16.43 -7.75 12.68
C GLU A 86 15.14 -8.56 12.89
N PHE A 87 14.00 -7.89 13.07
CA PHE A 87 12.68 -8.54 13.18
C PHE A 87 12.02 -8.74 11.82
N GLY A 88 12.64 -8.28 10.73
CA GLY A 88 12.06 -8.35 9.39
C GLY A 88 11.01 -7.26 9.13
N LEU A 89 10.99 -6.20 9.94
CA LEU A 89 10.06 -5.07 9.84
C LEU A 89 10.79 -3.83 9.31
N VAL A 90 10.06 -2.92 8.65
CA VAL A 90 10.66 -1.67 8.16
C VAL A 90 10.91 -0.74 9.35
N SER A 91 12.13 -0.31 9.58
CA SER A 91 12.54 0.50 10.72
C SER A 91 13.30 1.75 10.27
N GLY A 92 13.54 2.68 11.20
CA GLY A 92 14.29 3.91 10.93
C GLY A 92 13.55 4.94 10.07
N LEU A 93 12.25 4.76 9.85
CA LEU A 93 11.37 5.71 9.17
C LEU A 93 10.35 6.27 10.16
N PRO A 94 9.90 7.53 9.99
CA PRO A 94 8.97 8.18 10.92
C PRO A 94 7.54 7.63 10.90
N GLU A 95 7.23 6.61 10.08
CA GLU A 95 5.88 6.06 9.92
C GLU A 95 5.89 4.54 10.15
N ASP A 96 5.24 4.09 11.23
CA ASP A 96 5.19 2.68 11.66
C ASP A 96 4.27 1.79 10.80
N VAL A 97 3.42 2.38 9.96
CA VAL A 97 2.38 1.65 9.19
C VAL A 97 2.92 1.06 7.86
N LEU A 98 4.22 1.22 7.58
CA LEU A 98 4.75 0.99 6.23
C LEU A 98 5.00 -0.48 5.88
N HIS A 99 5.16 -1.40 6.84
CA HIS A 99 5.58 -2.78 6.52
C HIS A 99 4.54 -3.52 5.67
N MET A 100 3.25 -3.39 5.99
CA MET A 100 2.19 -4.06 5.23
C MET A 100 1.90 -3.38 3.90
N LEU A 101 1.98 -2.05 3.85
CA LEU A 101 1.90 -1.32 2.58
C LEU A 101 3.03 -1.75 1.66
N TYR A 102 4.25 -1.85 2.18
CA TYR A 102 5.42 -2.30 1.45
C TYR A 102 5.28 -3.73 0.92
N ALA A 103 4.84 -4.68 1.75
CA ALA A 103 4.58 -6.05 1.31
C ALA A 103 3.54 -6.10 0.17
N TYR A 104 2.46 -5.33 0.28
CA TYR A 104 1.43 -5.23 -0.75
C TYR A 104 1.97 -4.64 -2.06
N VAL A 105 2.80 -3.59 -1.97
CA VAL A 105 3.45 -2.97 -3.13
C VAL A 105 4.42 -3.93 -3.82
N LEU A 106 5.21 -4.69 -3.05
CA LEU A 106 6.10 -5.71 -3.60
C LEU A 106 5.34 -6.74 -4.43
N ASN A 107 4.17 -7.22 -3.96
CA ASN A 107 3.37 -8.17 -4.71
C ASN A 107 2.73 -7.54 -5.96
N ALA A 108 2.19 -6.32 -5.85
CA ALA A 108 1.67 -5.58 -6.99
C ALA A 108 2.75 -5.32 -8.05
N ALA A 109 3.98 -4.98 -7.62
CA ALA A 109 5.14 -4.82 -8.48
C ALA A 109 5.57 -6.16 -9.11
N ALA A 110 5.54 -7.26 -8.36
CA ALA A 110 5.84 -8.60 -8.87
C ALA A 110 4.89 -9.01 -10.00
N LYS A 111 3.60 -8.70 -9.86
CA LYS A 111 2.61 -8.87 -10.94
C LYS A 111 2.94 -7.98 -12.14
N LEU A 112 3.18 -6.69 -11.90
CA LEU A 112 3.50 -5.73 -12.96
C LEU A 112 4.72 -6.16 -13.78
N VAL A 113 5.83 -6.54 -13.13
CA VAL A 113 7.06 -6.93 -13.84
C VAL A 113 6.87 -8.22 -14.64
N CYS A 114 6.02 -9.15 -14.20
CA CYS A 114 5.61 -10.28 -15.03
C CYS A 114 4.85 -9.82 -16.27
N ASP A 115 3.83 -8.97 -16.11
CA ASP A 115 2.95 -8.52 -17.18
C ASP A 115 3.69 -7.68 -18.26
N VAL A 116 4.73 -6.94 -17.88
CA VAL A 116 5.56 -6.14 -18.82
C VAL A 116 6.77 -6.92 -19.40
N GLY A 117 6.85 -8.23 -19.17
CA GLY A 117 7.88 -9.11 -19.74
C GLY A 117 9.25 -9.01 -19.06
N ARG A 118 9.27 -8.84 -17.73
CA ARG A 118 10.45 -8.77 -16.86
C ARG A 118 10.32 -9.66 -15.61
N PRO A 119 9.99 -10.96 -15.76
CA PRO A 119 9.67 -11.82 -14.62
C PRO A 119 10.82 -12.02 -13.62
N GLY A 120 12.08 -11.84 -14.03
CA GLY A 120 13.24 -12.01 -13.12
C GLY A 120 13.20 -11.08 -11.90
N TYR A 121 12.59 -9.89 -12.00
CA TYR A 121 12.38 -9.02 -10.83
C TYR A 121 11.34 -9.61 -9.85
N ALA A 122 10.35 -10.35 -10.36
CA ALA A 122 9.33 -10.97 -9.50
C ALA A 122 9.94 -12.08 -8.63
N ASP A 123 11.00 -12.73 -9.08
CA ASP A 123 11.71 -13.77 -8.32
C ASP A 123 12.44 -13.18 -7.10
N GLU A 124 12.73 -11.88 -7.11
CA GLU A 124 13.27 -11.14 -5.96
C GLU A 124 12.15 -10.58 -5.07
N TYR A 125 11.12 -9.99 -5.66
CA TYR A 125 10.07 -9.32 -4.90
C TYR A 125 9.19 -10.29 -4.10
N LYS A 126 8.88 -11.48 -4.66
CA LYS A 126 8.00 -12.46 -3.98
C LYS A 126 8.59 -13.00 -2.67
N PRO A 127 9.86 -13.43 -2.59
CA PRO A 127 10.47 -13.80 -1.32
C PRO A 127 10.47 -12.68 -0.29
N ARG A 128 10.72 -11.43 -0.72
CA ARG A 128 10.71 -10.25 0.15
C ARG A 128 9.32 -10.00 0.73
N THR A 129 8.27 -10.10 -0.09
CA THR A 129 6.87 -10.04 0.38
C THR A 129 6.61 -11.11 1.44
N ALA A 130 6.99 -12.37 1.16
CA ALA A 130 6.76 -13.48 2.07
C ALA A 130 7.48 -13.29 3.43
N ALA A 131 8.72 -12.77 3.40
CA ALA A 131 9.49 -12.47 4.60
C ALA A 131 8.82 -11.39 5.47
N VAL A 132 8.42 -10.26 4.87
CA VAL A 132 7.76 -9.16 5.59
C VAL A 132 6.41 -9.61 6.15
N VAL A 133 5.63 -10.37 5.38
CA VAL A 133 4.35 -10.93 5.84
C VAL A 133 4.55 -11.86 7.02
N ALA A 134 5.57 -12.72 6.99
CA ALA A 134 5.90 -13.60 8.11
C ALA A 134 6.32 -12.80 9.35
N ALA A 135 7.15 -11.77 9.19
CA ALA A 135 7.57 -10.88 10.26
C ALA A 135 6.38 -10.17 10.92
N VAL A 136 5.49 -9.56 10.13
CA VAL A 136 4.28 -8.90 10.65
C VAL A 136 3.39 -9.87 11.42
N ARG A 137 3.26 -11.11 10.96
CA ARG A 137 2.49 -12.15 11.67
C ARG A 137 3.11 -12.56 12.99
N GLN A 138 4.42 -12.65 13.02
CA GLN A 138 5.14 -13.08 14.21
C GLN A 138 5.23 -11.96 15.25
N HIS A 139 5.42 -10.73 14.79
CA HIS A 139 5.84 -9.62 15.64
C HIS A 139 4.80 -8.52 15.79
N CYS A 140 3.73 -8.48 14.98
CA CYS A 140 2.68 -7.45 15.07
C CYS A 140 1.29 -8.04 15.35
N PHE A 141 1.17 -9.34 15.66
CA PHE A 141 -0.10 -9.99 15.96
C PHE A 141 -0.18 -10.32 17.45
N ASP A 142 -1.22 -9.84 18.13
CA ASP A 142 -1.41 -10.05 19.56
C ASP A 142 -2.17 -11.35 19.91
N GLY A 143 -2.54 -12.14 18.90
CA GLY A 143 -3.39 -13.33 19.03
C GLY A 143 -4.85 -13.12 18.61
N SER A 144 -5.28 -11.86 18.48
CA SER A 144 -6.64 -11.47 18.08
C SER A 144 -6.67 -10.40 16.97
N SER A 145 -5.70 -9.50 16.93
CA SER A 145 -5.63 -8.36 16.03
C SER A 145 -4.17 -7.96 15.73
N PHE A 146 -3.98 -7.17 14.68
CA PHE A 146 -2.68 -6.62 14.31
C PHE A 146 -2.49 -5.21 14.88
N THR A 147 -1.31 -4.94 15.43
CA THR A 147 -0.85 -3.64 15.92
C THR A 147 0.07 -2.95 14.91
N ASP A 148 0.16 -1.62 14.94
CA ASP A 148 1.01 -0.79 14.08
C ASP A 148 2.50 -0.95 14.40
N SER A 149 2.82 -1.21 15.66
CA SER A 149 4.15 -1.59 16.15
C SER A 149 4.12 -3.01 16.74
N THR A 150 5.19 -3.46 17.38
CA THR A 150 5.17 -4.73 18.11
C THR A 150 4.24 -4.68 19.33
N PRO A 151 3.57 -5.79 19.72
CA PRO A 151 2.57 -5.80 20.80
C PRO A 151 3.08 -5.31 22.16
N ASP A 152 4.38 -5.39 22.41
CA ASP A 152 5.03 -4.93 23.63
C ASP A 152 5.20 -3.39 23.69
N ILE A 153 5.11 -2.71 22.55
CA ILE A 153 5.24 -1.25 22.42
C ILE A 153 3.88 -0.60 22.11
N ALA A 154 2.96 -1.36 21.50
CA ALA A 154 1.63 -0.90 21.09
C ALA A 154 0.80 -0.38 22.27
N ASP A 155 0.21 0.81 22.12
CA ASP A 155 -0.84 1.30 23.02
C ASP A 155 -2.23 0.80 22.56
N ASP A 156 -3.26 1.04 23.38
CA ASP A 156 -4.65 0.63 23.06
C ASP A 156 -5.19 1.23 21.75
N MET A 157 -4.53 2.25 21.19
CA MET A 157 -4.89 2.90 19.93
C MET A 157 -4.06 2.41 18.74
N ALA A 158 -2.99 1.64 18.96
CA ALA A 158 -2.06 1.20 17.94
C ALA A 158 -2.60 0.02 17.10
N PHE A 159 -3.89 -0.30 17.13
CA PHE A 159 -4.45 -1.37 16.31
C PHE A 159 -4.70 -0.94 14.86
N SER A 160 -4.29 -1.81 13.92
CA SER A 160 -4.26 -1.53 12.49
C SER A 160 -5.16 -2.47 11.69
N LEU A 161 -6.32 -1.97 11.28
CA LEU A 161 -7.22 -2.70 10.37
C LEU A 161 -6.64 -2.82 8.96
N VAL A 162 -5.75 -1.89 8.60
CA VAL A 162 -5.04 -1.88 7.33
C VAL A 162 -4.17 -3.13 7.17
N LYS A 163 -3.51 -3.57 8.26
CA LYS A 163 -2.66 -4.76 8.24
C LYS A 163 -3.46 -6.03 7.97
N HIS A 164 -4.62 -6.19 8.60
CA HIS A 164 -5.53 -7.29 8.30
C HIS A 164 -5.97 -7.30 6.84
N LEU A 165 -6.42 -6.15 6.36
CA LEU A 165 -6.86 -5.98 4.98
C LEU A 165 -5.77 -6.39 3.99
N LEU A 166 -4.59 -5.78 4.09
CA LEU A 166 -3.49 -6.02 3.16
C LEU A 166 -3.02 -7.48 3.22
N LEU A 167 -3.03 -8.10 4.41
CA LEU A 167 -2.70 -9.51 4.57
C LEU A 167 -3.74 -10.42 3.90
N CYS A 168 -5.03 -10.15 4.06
CA CYS A 168 -6.09 -10.90 3.40
C CYS A 168 -6.02 -10.76 1.87
N ALA A 169 -5.76 -9.55 1.37
CA ALA A 169 -5.62 -9.27 -0.06
C ALA A 169 -4.40 -9.99 -0.68
N GLU A 170 -3.33 -10.15 0.09
CA GLU A 170 -2.11 -10.83 -0.34
C GLU A 170 -2.28 -12.35 -0.42
N GLN A 171 -2.96 -12.96 0.56
CA GLN A 171 -2.89 -14.40 0.77
C GLN A 171 -3.99 -15.23 0.13
N LEU A 172 -5.12 -14.60 -0.13
CA LEU A 172 -6.29 -15.29 -0.61
C LEU A 172 -6.77 -14.50 -1.79
N GLY A 173 -7.16 -15.20 -2.86
CA GLY A 173 -7.96 -14.65 -3.97
C GLY A 173 -9.35 -14.18 -3.52
N TRP A 174 -9.39 -13.30 -2.52
CA TRP A 174 -10.41 -12.40 -2.02
C TRP A 174 -11.68 -13.01 -1.41
N LYS A 175 -11.69 -13.07 -0.08
CA LYS A 175 -12.86 -12.84 0.80
C LYS A 175 -12.40 -12.24 2.12
N MET A 176 -12.81 -11.01 2.41
CA MET A 176 -12.58 -10.39 3.72
C MET A 176 -13.38 -11.17 4.78
N PRO A 177 -12.77 -11.57 5.90
CA PRO A 177 -13.56 -12.17 6.96
C PRO A 177 -14.47 -11.09 7.60
N PRO A 178 -15.76 -11.41 7.89
CA PRO A 178 -16.76 -10.41 8.31
C PRO A 178 -16.45 -9.68 9.63
N ASP A 179 -15.65 -10.30 10.48
CA ASP A 179 -15.10 -9.74 11.72
C ASP A 179 -14.20 -8.53 11.47
N VAL A 180 -13.36 -8.56 10.42
CA VAL A 180 -12.52 -7.43 10.02
C VAL A 180 -13.38 -6.27 9.50
N LEU A 181 -14.46 -6.57 8.77
CA LEU A 181 -15.41 -5.55 8.31
C LEU A 181 -16.12 -4.87 9.50
N ALA A 182 -16.56 -5.66 10.48
CA ALA A 182 -17.20 -5.15 11.69
C ALA A 182 -16.23 -4.33 12.56
N ALA A 183 -14.94 -4.69 12.58
CA ALA A 183 -13.90 -4.00 13.31
C ALA A 183 -13.65 -2.56 12.79
N PHE A 184 -13.93 -2.25 11.51
CA PHE A 184 -13.92 -0.86 11.00
C PHE A 184 -14.98 0.05 11.64
N ALA A 185 -15.98 -0.51 12.32
CA ALA A 185 -16.98 0.25 13.07
C ALA A 185 -16.65 0.34 14.58
N ASP A 186 -15.55 -0.26 15.04
CA ASP A 186 -15.18 -0.31 16.45
C ASP A 186 -14.21 0.85 16.80
N ALA A 187 -14.55 1.60 17.86
CA ALA A 187 -13.81 2.77 18.31
C ALA A 187 -12.42 2.44 18.88
N ARG A 188 -12.12 1.17 19.12
CA ARG A 188 -10.81 0.67 19.57
C ARG A 188 -9.74 0.73 18.48
N PHE A 189 -10.11 0.87 17.21
CA PHE A 189 -9.15 0.96 16.11
C PHE A 189 -8.84 2.41 15.77
N SER A 190 -7.56 2.68 15.45
CA SER A 190 -7.17 3.99 14.98
C SER A 190 -7.89 4.36 13.68
N LYS A 191 -8.43 5.59 13.66
CA LYS A 191 -9.09 6.13 12.47
C LYS A 191 -8.05 6.30 11.37
N CYS A 192 -8.31 5.67 10.22
CA CYS A 192 -7.43 5.70 9.07
C CYS A 192 -7.40 7.09 8.42
N SER A 193 -6.24 7.50 7.90
CA SER A 193 -6.13 8.70 7.06
C SER A 193 -7.00 8.56 5.81
N TYR A 194 -7.45 9.67 5.21
CA TYR A 194 -8.24 9.63 3.97
C TYR A 194 -7.57 8.83 2.83
N MET A 195 -6.23 8.80 2.79
CA MET A 195 -5.47 7.98 1.85
C MET A 195 -5.69 6.48 2.11
N VAL A 196 -5.66 6.08 3.37
CA VAL A 196 -5.87 4.69 3.80
C VAL A 196 -7.34 4.28 3.67
N GLN A 197 -8.28 5.20 3.92
CA GLN A 197 -9.70 4.96 3.70
C GLN A 197 -10.02 4.58 2.26
N PHE A 198 -9.28 5.10 1.28
CA PHE A 198 -9.42 4.67 -0.11
C PHE A 198 -9.17 3.17 -0.28
N TYR A 199 -8.11 2.64 0.33
CA TYR A 199 -7.79 1.21 0.29
C TYR A 199 -8.81 0.37 1.07
N VAL A 200 -9.35 0.89 2.17
CA VAL A 200 -10.45 0.27 2.92
C VAL A 200 -11.73 0.19 2.08
N LEU A 201 -12.07 1.25 1.35
CA LEU A 201 -13.23 1.23 0.44
C LEU A 201 -13.00 0.27 -0.72
N LEU A 202 -11.79 0.24 -1.28
CA LEU A 202 -11.41 -0.74 -2.29
C LEU A 202 -11.57 -2.17 -1.75
N ALA A 203 -11.15 -2.42 -0.51
CA ALA A 203 -11.38 -3.68 0.16
C ALA A 203 -12.85 -4.09 0.22
N PHE A 204 -13.73 -3.16 0.60
CA PHE A 204 -15.16 -3.41 0.69
C PHE A 204 -15.78 -3.70 -0.67
N THR A 205 -15.35 -2.98 -1.73
CA THR A 205 -15.83 -3.26 -3.08
C THR A 205 -15.49 -4.69 -3.51
N ILE A 206 -14.36 -5.21 -3.06
CA ILE A 206 -13.90 -6.55 -3.45
C ILE A 206 -14.40 -7.62 -2.47
N ALA A 207 -14.72 -7.27 -1.22
CA ALA A 207 -15.45 -8.12 -0.28
C ALA A 207 -16.91 -8.38 -0.72
N GLY A 208 -17.45 -7.52 -1.58
CA GLY A 208 -18.75 -7.68 -2.24
C GLY A 208 -19.73 -6.56 -1.91
N TYR A 209 -20.74 -6.40 -2.77
CA TYR A 209 -21.71 -5.29 -2.73
C TYR A 209 -22.37 -5.09 -1.35
N MET A 210 -22.71 -6.17 -0.66
CA MET A 210 -23.34 -6.11 0.66
C MET A 210 -22.42 -5.51 1.74
N ALA A 211 -21.12 -5.85 1.71
CA ALA A 211 -20.13 -5.27 2.61
C ALA A 211 -19.88 -3.79 2.29
N TYR A 212 -19.90 -3.42 1.00
CA TYR A 212 -19.77 -2.02 0.61
C TYR A 212 -20.94 -1.17 1.13
N GLU A 213 -22.18 -1.57 0.90
CA GLU A 213 -23.37 -0.83 1.35
C GLU A 213 -23.43 -0.70 2.88
N GLU A 214 -23.08 -1.77 3.62
CA GLU A 214 -23.18 -1.78 5.08
C GLU A 214 -22.14 -0.88 5.76
N TYR A 215 -20.92 -0.79 5.22
CA TYR A 215 -19.79 -0.16 5.90
C TYR A 215 -19.27 1.13 5.25
N CYS A 216 -19.54 1.39 3.96
CA CYS A 216 -19.02 2.55 3.23
C CYS A 216 -19.43 3.89 3.87
N SER A 217 -20.68 4.04 4.28
CA SER A 217 -21.19 5.27 4.90
C SER A 217 -20.50 5.61 6.22
N ARG A 218 -20.07 4.59 6.98
CA ARG A 218 -19.38 4.73 8.27
C ARG A 218 -17.90 5.09 8.09
N VAL A 219 -17.26 4.58 7.03
CA VAL A 219 -15.87 4.93 6.68
C VAL A 219 -15.76 6.32 6.07
N TRP A 220 -16.77 6.78 5.32
CA TRP A 220 -16.75 8.11 4.70
C TRP A 220 -16.77 9.27 5.70
N ASN A 221 -17.17 9.00 6.95
CA ASN A 221 -17.28 10.01 7.97
C ASN A 221 -16.65 9.59 9.31
N PRO A 222 -15.32 9.41 9.36
CA PRO A 222 -14.66 8.84 10.54
C PRO A 222 -14.69 9.80 11.73
N TRP A 223 -14.89 11.11 11.54
CA TRP A 223 -14.73 12.13 12.58
C TRP A 223 -16.05 12.74 13.10
N HIS A 224 -17.21 12.16 12.74
CA HIS A 224 -18.52 12.63 13.14
C HIS A 224 -19.27 11.60 13.99
#